data_AF-A0A4Q8AED8-F1
#
_entry.id   AF-A0A4Q8AED8-F1
#
_cell.length_a   1.000
_cell.length_b   1.000
_cell.length_c   1.000
_cell.angle_alpha   90.00
_cell.angle_beta   90.00
_cell.angle_gamma   90.00
#
_symmetry.space_group_name_H-M   'P 1'
#
loop_
_entity.id
_entity.type
_entity.pdbx_description
1 polymer ?
#
loop_
_entity_poly.entity_id
_entity_poly.type
_entity_poly.pdbx_seq_one_letter_code
_entity_poly.pdbx_strand_id
1 'polypeptide(L)'
;MKNQSSTQTTTASDISARAAHPAGTGRRRPRRVLPLLALAAVLPLALSACGSFDLNDKYDDAASKTAPTSEEGKSDGLLAGWVPDGGTDVKVEQRSTGHERLMTMAYDGDLPNTCAAIATAGEPTDAELEASYGTDNRVKDIDLADLDTKPTLTADWWPAGQEAKTTHLCGRWWVSQEDGNLYAFAPDARQISDKVRSEQAAAE
;
A
#
# COMPACT_ATOMS: atom_id res chain seq x y z
N MET A 1 -54.17 2.49 -1.02
CA MET A 1 -54.35 1.08 -0.64
C MET A 1 -53.26 0.73 0.37
N LYS A 2 -53.64 0.29 1.57
CA LYS A 2 -52.75 -0.12 2.67
C LYS A 2 -52.80 -1.65 2.76
N ASN A 3 -51.64 -2.31 2.85
CA ASN A 3 -51.40 -3.69 3.34
C ASN A 3 -49.92 -3.69 3.75
N GLN A 4 -49.45 -3.84 5.00
CA GLN A 4 -49.66 -4.81 6.10
C GLN A 4 -49.25 -6.26 5.80
N SER A 5 -48.10 -6.69 6.34
CA SER A 5 -47.84 -7.92 7.13
C SER A 5 -46.33 -8.06 7.38
N SER A 6 -45.83 -7.88 8.60
CA SER A 6 -45.66 -8.87 9.69
C SER A 6 -44.58 -9.94 9.40
N THR A 7 -43.35 -9.74 9.87
CA THR A 7 -42.72 -10.30 11.09
C THR A 7 -42.59 -11.82 11.12
N GLN A 8 -41.35 -12.32 11.07
CA GLN A 8 -40.99 -13.62 11.66
C GLN A 8 -39.80 -13.45 12.58
N THR A 9 -40.07 -13.69 13.86
CA THR A 9 -39.14 -13.96 14.95
C THR A 9 -38.74 -15.43 14.88
N THR A 10 -37.47 -15.76 15.06
CA THR A 10 -37.10 -17.12 15.48
C THR A 10 -35.96 -17.08 16.49
N THR A 11 -36.09 -18.00 17.43
CA THR A 11 -35.63 -18.12 18.80
C THR A 11 -34.16 -18.47 18.99
N ALA A 12 -33.59 -17.95 20.08
CA ALA A 12 -32.41 -18.47 20.75
C ALA A 12 -32.69 -19.87 21.34
N SER A 13 -31.66 -20.71 21.42
CA SER A 13 -31.67 -21.92 22.26
C SER A 13 -30.28 -22.15 22.83
N ASP A 14 -30.21 -21.94 24.15
CA ASP A 14 -29.23 -22.48 25.08
C ASP A 14 -29.20 -24.01 25.01
N ILE A 15 -28.02 -24.61 25.01
CA ILE A 15 -27.81 -25.97 25.52
C ILE A 15 -26.56 -25.99 26.40
N SER A 16 -26.80 -26.12 27.69
CA SER A 16 -25.82 -26.50 28.72
C SER A 16 -26.01 -27.99 29.03
N ALA A 17 -24.94 -28.78 29.08
CA ALA A 17 -24.83 -29.92 30.01
C ALA A 17 -23.46 -30.62 29.94
N ARG A 18 -22.83 -30.72 31.11
CA ARG A 18 -21.82 -31.71 31.53
C ARG A 18 -22.33 -33.15 31.35
N ALA A 19 -21.42 -34.10 31.09
CA ALA A 19 -21.41 -35.40 31.77
C ALA A 19 -20.05 -36.10 31.63
N ALA A 20 -19.79 -37.01 32.56
CA ALA A 20 -18.52 -37.57 32.97
C ALA A 20 -18.43 -39.08 32.65
N HIS A 21 -17.18 -39.56 32.43
CA HIS A 21 -16.61 -40.91 32.66
C HIS A 21 -17.26 -42.15 31.97
N PRO A 22 -16.44 -43.16 31.64
CA PRO A 22 -16.29 -44.28 32.58
C PRO A 22 -14.85 -44.77 32.80
N ALA A 23 -14.69 -45.43 33.94
CA ALA A 23 -13.51 -46.16 34.39
C ALA A 23 -13.41 -47.55 33.74
N GLY A 24 -12.18 -48.04 33.54
CA GLY A 24 -11.88 -49.42 33.16
C GLY A 24 -10.53 -49.85 33.74
N THR A 25 -10.60 -50.68 34.79
CA THR A 25 -9.51 -51.27 35.58
C THR A 25 -8.82 -52.45 34.88
N GLY A 26 -7.49 -52.65 35.03
CA GLY A 26 -6.86 -53.86 34.47
C GLY A 26 -5.35 -54.15 34.63
N ARG A 27 -4.77 -53.95 35.83
CA ARG A 27 -3.66 -54.72 36.47
C ARG A 27 -2.61 -55.52 35.65
N ARG A 28 -1.31 -55.27 35.89
CA ARG A 28 -0.15 -56.19 36.16
C ARG A 28 1.18 -55.41 35.92
N ARG A 29 2.31 -55.49 36.64
CA ARG A 29 2.81 -55.98 37.95
C ARG A 29 4.24 -55.34 38.10
N PRO A 30 4.91 -55.42 39.27
CA PRO A 30 5.91 -54.43 39.73
C PRO A 30 7.40 -54.83 39.56
N ARG A 31 8.27 -53.89 39.98
CA ARG A 31 9.73 -53.94 40.27
C ARG A 31 10.59 -53.38 39.13
N ARG A 32 11.53 -52.45 39.34
CA ARG A 32 12.44 -52.23 40.48
C ARG A 32 12.68 -50.72 40.70
N VAL A 33 12.94 -50.37 41.96
CA VAL A 33 13.46 -49.06 42.41
C VAL A 33 14.99 -49.11 42.33
N LEU A 34 15.63 -48.03 41.87
CA LEU A 34 16.92 -47.56 42.41
C LEU A 34 17.12 -46.06 42.06
N PRO A 35 17.85 -45.29 42.89
CA PRO A 35 17.71 -43.84 43.04
C PRO A 35 18.77 -42.97 42.30
N LEU A 36 18.46 -41.67 42.26
CA LEU A 36 19.32 -40.47 42.19
C LEU A 36 20.64 -40.52 41.40
N LEU A 37 20.72 -39.66 40.38
CA LEU A 37 21.89 -38.80 40.17
C LEU A 37 21.46 -37.52 39.44
N ALA A 38 21.65 -36.38 40.11
CA ALA A 38 21.53 -35.06 39.51
C ALA A 38 22.77 -34.79 38.63
N LEU A 39 22.55 -34.44 37.36
CA LEU A 39 23.52 -33.71 36.56
C LEU A 39 22.76 -32.59 35.83
N ALA A 40 23.05 -31.35 36.20
CA ALA A 40 22.74 -30.18 35.40
C ALA A 40 23.66 -30.18 34.17
N ALA A 41 23.09 -30.07 32.97
CA ALA A 41 23.84 -29.73 31.76
C ALA A 41 22.91 -29.06 30.73
N VAL A 42 23.01 -27.73 30.72
CA VAL A 42 22.83 -26.77 29.61
C VAL A 42 22.21 -27.32 28.32
N LEU A 43 21.05 -26.79 27.95
CA LEU A 43 20.48 -26.87 26.60
C LEU A 43 21.42 -26.20 25.58
N PRO A 44 21.94 -26.89 24.56
CA PRO A 44 22.16 -26.23 23.29
C PRO A 44 20.82 -26.24 22.55
N LEU A 45 20.08 -25.13 22.64
CA LEU A 45 19.17 -24.77 21.56
C LEU A 45 20.04 -24.55 20.33
N ALA A 46 20.25 -25.61 19.54
CA ALA A 46 20.74 -25.46 18.18
C ALA A 46 19.61 -24.77 17.40
N LEU A 47 19.56 -23.43 17.49
CA LEU A 47 18.93 -22.64 16.45
C LEU A 47 19.76 -22.92 15.19
N SER A 48 19.28 -23.85 14.38
CA SER A 48 19.61 -23.89 12.96
C SER A 48 19.02 -22.65 12.29
N ALA A 49 19.60 -21.50 12.59
CA ALA A 49 19.42 -20.25 11.89
C ALA A 49 20.38 -20.23 10.71
N CYS A 50 20.08 -21.01 9.68
CA CYS A 50 20.61 -20.84 8.33
C CYS A 50 19.50 -21.15 7.32
N GLY A 51 18.36 -20.47 7.51
CA GLY A 51 17.60 -20.03 6.35
C GLY A 51 18.18 -18.67 6.01
N SER A 52 18.97 -18.60 4.93
CA SER A 52 19.24 -17.33 4.27
C SER A 52 17.89 -16.78 3.84
N PHE A 53 17.32 -15.90 4.66
CA PHE A 53 16.34 -14.96 4.14
C PHE A 53 17.14 -14.10 3.19
N ASP A 54 16.98 -14.39 1.89
CA ASP A 54 17.30 -13.45 0.83
C ASP A 54 16.32 -12.27 1.01
N LEU A 55 16.60 -11.43 2.02
CA LEU A 55 16.09 -10.07 2.10
C LEU A 55 16.81 -9.32 1.00
N ASN A 56 16.39 -9.60 -0.23
CA ASN A 56 16.76 -8.79 -1.38
C ASN A 56 16.01 -7.48 -1.19
N ASP A 57 16.54 -6.60 -0.33
CA ASP A 57 16.01 -5.27 -0.02
C ASP A 57 16.20 -4.37 -1.25
N LYS A 58 15.59 -4.73 -2.38
CA LYS A 58 15.59 -3.93 -3.61
C LYS A 58 14.62 -2.79 -3.45
N TYR A 59 15.15 -1.59 -3.36
CA TYR A 59 14.33 -0.39 -3.31
C TYR A 59 13.73 -0.07 -4.69
N ASP A 60 14.40 -0.50 -5.77
CA ASP A 60 13.96 -0.20 -7.14
C ASP A 60 12.86 -1.12 -7.72
N ASP A 61 12.27 -2.01 -6.92
CA ASP A 61 11.21 -2.90 -7.41
C ASP A 61 9.88 -2.14 -7.61
N ALA A 62 9.29 -2.30 -8.81
CA ALA A 62 8.03 -1.67 -9.20
C ALA A 62 7.06 -2.66 -9.87
N ALA A 63 5.78 -2.29 -9.91
CA ALA A 63 4.73 -3.06 -10.55
C ALA A 63 3.81 -2.17 -11.40
N SER A 64 3.69 -2.53 -12.68
CA SER A 64 2.73 -1.94 -13.61
C SER A 64 1.34 -2.53 -13.40
N LYS A 65 0.34 -1.66 -13.40
CA LYS A 65 -1.09 -2.01 -13.27
C LYS A 65 -1.90 -1.19 -14.27
N THR A 66 -3.06 -1.72 -14.66
CA THR A 66 -3.97 -1.05 -15.58
C THR A 66 -5.41 -1.17 -15.12
N ALA A 67 -6.25 -0.27 -15.60
CA ALA A 67 -7.69 -0.39 -15.54
C ALA A 67 -8.31 0.13 -16.86
N PRO A 68 -9.42 -0.46 -17.34
CA PRO A 68 -10.12 0.04 -18.52
C PRO A 68 -10.63 1.48 -18.35
N THR A 69 -11.10 1.82 -17.14
CA THR A 69 -11.72 3.10 -16.80
C THR A 69 -11.25 3.65 -15.47
N SER A 70 -11.37 4.96 -15.25
CA SER A 70 -11.03 5.57 -13.98
C SER A 70 -11.98 5.17 -12.85
N GLU A 71 -13.24 4.86 -13.14
CA GLU A 71 -14.22 4.35 -12.19
C GLU A 71 -13.83 2.96 -11.67
N GLU A 72 -13.46 2.04 -12.57
CA GLU A 72 -12.98 0.71 -12.21
C GLU A 72 -11.68 0.80 -11.42
N GLY A 73 -10.73 1.63 -11.89
CA GLY A 73 -9.49 1.88 -11.17
C GLY A 73 -9.71 2.43 -9.76
N LYS A 74 -10.72 3.27 -9.53
CA LYS A 74 -11.09 3.73 -8.18
C LYS A 74 -11.73 2.63 -7.34
N SER A 75 -12.67 1.87 -7.92
CA SER A 75 -13.34 0.75 -7.22
C SER A 75 -12.35 -0.30 -6.73
N ASP A 76 -11.32 -0.60 -7.53
CA ASP A 76 -10.31 -1.59 -7.20
C ASP A 76 -9.19 -1.05 -6.29
N GLY A 77 -9.27 0.23 -5.91
CA GLY A 77 -8.28 0.91 -5.07
C GLY A 77 -6.95 1.18 -5.78
N LEU A 78 -6.90 1.03 -7.10
CA LEU A 78 -5.74 1.39 -7.93
C LEU A 78 -5.55 2.92 -7.95
N LEU A 79 -6.65 3.65 -8.13
CA LEU A 79 -6.67 5.10 -8.28
C LEU A 79 -7.09 5.81 -7.00
N ALA A 80 -6.59 7.03 -6.83
CA ALA A 80 -6.99 7.90 -5.72
C ALA A 80 -8.39 8.47 -5.96
N GLY A 81 -9.10 8.81 -4.88
CA GLY A 81 -10.47 9.33 -4.95
C GLY A 81 -10.63 10.65 -5.71
N TRP A 82 -9.56 11.44 -5.85
CA TRP A 82 -9.57 12.68 -6.63
C TRP A 82 -9.61 12.43 -8.14
N VAL A 83 -9.25 11.24 -8.62
CA VAL A 83 -9.17 10.98 -10.06
C VAL A 83 -10.57 11.14 -10.68
N PRO A 84 -10.73 11.98 -11.71
CA PRO A 84 -12.05 12.23 -12.29
C PRO A 84 -12.62 10.98 -12.97
N ASP A 85 -13.95 10.92 -13.03
CA ASP A 85 -14.70 9.92 -13.81
C ASP A 85 -14.53 10.16 -15.31
N GLY A 86 -14.80 9.14 -16.13
CA GLY A 86 -14.75 9.21 -17.60
C GLY A 86 -13.36 9.07 -18.21
N GLY A 87 -12.31 8.82 -17.42
CA GLY A 87 -10.98 8.49 -17.92
C GLY A 87 -10.90 7.06 -18.44
N THR A 88 -10.09 6.83 -19.47
CA THR A 88 -9.88 5.49 -20.06
C THR A 88 -8.41 5.17 -20.25
N ASP A 89 -8.05 3.92 -20.56
CA ASP A 89 -6.66 3.47 -20.73
C ASP A 89 -5.77 3.84 -19.53
N VAL A 90 -6.27 3.54 -18.33
CA VAL A 90 -5.56 3.85 -17.09
C VAL A 90 -4.33 2.96 -16.97
N LYS A 91 -3.18 3.58 -16.76
CA LYS A 91 -1.91 2.91 -16.46
C LYS A 91 -1.33 3.49 -15.18
N VAL A 92 -0.77 2.63 -14.34
CA VAL A 92 -0.11 3.02 -13.10
C VAL A 92 1.19 2.23 -12.99
N GLU A 93 2.29 2.94 -12.75
CA GLU A 93 3.54 2.34 -12.28
C GLU A 93 3.65 2.62 -10.77
N GLN A 94 3.87 1.58 -9.96
CA GLN A 94 3.84 1.70 -8.51
C GLN A 94 5.08 1.06 -7.89
N ARG A 95 5.79 1.83 -7.05
CA ARG A 95 6.91 1.30 -6.26
C ARG A 95 6.42 0.34 -5.18
N SER A 96 7.17 -0.74 -4.97
CA SER A 96 6.83 -1.80 -4.01
C SER A 96 7.25 -1.45 -2.57
N THR A 97 8.32 -0.67 -2.42
CA THR A 97 8.97 -0.34 -1.14
C THR A 97 8.62 1.04 -0.58
N GLY A 98 7.76 1.79 -1.26
CA GLY A 98 7.41 3.14 -0.87
C GLY A 98 6.06 3.62 -1.39
N HIS A 99 5.92 4.93 -1.53
CA HIS A 99 4.67 5.58 -1.92
C HIS A 99 4.67 6.08 -3.36
N GLU A 100 5.81 6.03 -4.05
CA GLU A 100 5.94 6.55 -5.39
C GLU A 100 4.96 5.91 -6.38
N ARG A 101 4.29 6.75 -7.17
CA ARG A 101 3.42 6.31 -8.26
C ARG A 101 3.53 7.24 -9.45
N LEU A 102 3.51 6.65 -10.63
CA LEU A 102 3.19 7.33 -11.88
C LEU A 102 1.80 6.86 -12.31
N MET A 103 1.01 7.76 -12.91
CA MET A 103 -0.29 7.43 -13.46
C MET A 103 -0.51 8.19 -14.76
N THR A 104 -1.13 7.53 -15.74
CA THR A 104 -1.72 8.20 -16.90
C THR A 104 -3.10 7.61 -17.24
N MET A 105 -3.92 8.41 -17.92
CA MET A 105 -5.16 7.97 -18.56
C MET A 105 -5.51 8.92 -19.71
N ALA A 106 -6.23 8.43 -20.71
CA ALA A 106 -6.87 9.27 -21.71
C ALA A 106 -8.02 10.05 -21.04
N TYR A 107 -7.86 11.37 -20.95
CA TYR A 107 -8.78 12.29 -20.29
C TYR A 107 -8.42 13.75 -20.61
N ASP A 108 -9.39 14.51 -21.12
CA ASP A 108 -9.27 15.93 -21.48
C ASP A 108 -10.32 16.82 -20.78
N GLY A 109 -11.06 16.27 -19.81
CA GLY A 109 -12.06 16.98 -19.02
C GLY A 109 -11.48 17.82 -17.89
N ASP A 110 -12.37 18.48 -17.14
CA ASP A 110 -11.99 19.34 -16.03
C ASP A 110 -11.51 18.55 -14.80
N LEU A 111 -10.42 19.02 -14.17
CA LEU A 111 -10.00 18.49 -12.88
C LEU A 111 -11.00 18.85 -11.77
N PRO A 112 -11.22 17.97 -10.78
CA PRO A 112 -12.07 18.29 -9.65
C PRO A 112 -11.57 19.50 -8.86
N ASN A 113 -12.48 20.24 -8.24
CA ASN A 113 -12.15 21.43 -7.43
C ASN A 113 -11.26 21.15 -6.20
N THR A 114 -11.06 19.88 -5.84
CA THR A 114 -10.11 19.45 -4.82
C THR A 114 -8.67 19.51 -5.30
N CYS A 115 -8.44 19.65 -6.61
CA CYS A 115 -7.14 19.90 -7.19
C CYS A 115 -6.86 21.40 -7.22
N ALA A 116 -5.79 21.83 -6.56
CA ALA A 116 -5.37 23.22 -6.53
C ALA A 116 -4.44 23.52 -7.72
N ALA A 117 -4.76 24.54 -8.51
CA ALA A 117 -3.84 25.05 -9.52
C ALA A 117 -2.60 25.66 -8.83
N ILE A 118 -1.42 25.51 -9.45
CA ILE A 118 -0.18 26.12 -8.97
C ILE A 118 0.22 27.32 -9.83
N ALA A 119 0.94 28.26 -9.23
CA ALA A 119 1.30 29.52 -9.90
C ALA A 119 2.28 29.33 -11.06
N THR A 120 3.25 28.43 -10.90
CA THR A 120 4.30 28.15 -11.90
C THR A 120 4.35 26.67 -12.17
N ALA A 121 4.26 26.29 -13.45
CA ALA A 121 4.23 24.88 -13.83
C ALA A 121 5.51 24.15 -13.36
N GLY A 122 5.34 23.00 -12.72
CA GLY A 122 6.44 22.18 -12.20
C GLY A 122 7.18 22.76 -10.99
N GLU A 123 6.81 23.96 -10.53
CA GLU A 123 7.51 24.69 -9.47
C GLU A 123 6.53 25.16 -8.40
N PRO A 124 5.83 24.24 -7.72
CA PRO A 124 4.98 24.63 -6.60
C PRO A 124 5.84 25.20 -5.47
N THR A 125 5.32 26.25 -4.86
CA THR A 125 5.86 26.83 -3.63
C THR A 125 5.63 25.88 -2.45
N ASP A 126 6.43 26.02 -1.40
CA ASP A 126 6.23 25.26 -0.16
C ASP A 126 4.80 25.44 0.39
N ALA A 127 4.24 26.65 0.30
CA ALA A 127 2.87 26.92 0.74
C ALA A 127 1.82 26.14 -0.07
N GLU A 128 2.00 26.01 -1.38
CA GLU A 128 1.12 25.19 -2.23
C GLU A 128 1.27 23.70 -1.91
N LEU A 129 2.50 23.23 -1.67
CA LEU A 129 2.78 21.85 -1.26
C LEU A 129 2.18 21.53 0.11
N GLU A 130 2.39 22.37 1.12
CA GLU A 130 1.82 22.18 2.47
C GLU A 130 0.29 22.11 2.41
N ALA A 131 -0.34 23.04 1.68
CA ALA A 131 -1.79 23.08 1.54
C ALA A 131 -2.33 21.80 0.88
N SER A 132 -1.67 21.33 -0.19
CA SER A 132 -2.14 20.14 -0.90
C SER A 132 -1.82 18.84 -0.14
N TYR A 133 -0.59 18.67 0.34
CA TYR A 133 -0.13 17.47 1.04
C TYR A 133 -0.83 17.29 2.38
N GLY A 134 -1.20 18.38 3.05
CA GLY A 134 -2.01 18.35 4.27
C GLY A 134 -3.38 17.66 4.12
N THR A 135 -3.85 17.44 2.89
CA THR A 135 -5.09 16.73 2.60
C THR A 135 -4.91 15.22 2.36
N ASP A 136 -3.67 14.72 2.20
CA ASP A 136 -3.40 13.31 1.90
C ASP A 136 -2.81 12.58 3.12
N ASN A 137 -3.55 11.58 3.62
CA ASN A 137 -3.18 10.81 4.81
C ASN A 137 -1.84 10.05 4.69
N ARG A 138 -1.25 9.91 3.49
CA ARG A 138 0.05 9.23 3.31
C ARG A 138 1.24 10.15 3.54
N VAL A 139 1.06 11.47 3.40
CA VAL A 139 2.18 12.42 3.42
C VAL A 139 1.95 13.61 4.35
N LYS A 140 0.73 13.85 4.83
CA LYS A 140 0.40 15.01 5.69
C LYS A 140 1.23 15.12 6.98
N ASP A 141 1.79 14.02 7.45
CA ASP A 141 2.57 13.92 8.69
C ASP A 141 4.09 13.79 8.42
N ILE A 142 4.52 14.03 7.17
CA ILE A 142 5.93 13.99 6.74
C ILE A 142 6.40 15.42 6.47
N ASP A 143 7.60 15.78 6.93
CA ASP A 143 8.20 17.08 6.62
C ASP A 143 8.43 17.22 5.11
N LEU A 144 8.09 18.36 4.53
CA LEU A 144 8.24 18.59 3.08
C LEU A 144 9.67 18.36 2.59
N ALA A 145 10.66 18.70 3.40
CA ALA A 145 12.08 18.48 3.09
C ALA A 145 12.42 16.99 2.89
N ASP A 146 11.66 16.09 3.52
CA ASP A 146 11.84 14.65 3.47
C ASP A 146 11.02 13.97 2.36
N LEU A 147 10.29 14.73 1.55
CA LEU A 147 9.60 14.24 0.36
C LEU A 147 10.38 14.62 -0.90
N ASP A 148 10.45 13.69 -1.85
CA ASP A 148 10.99 14.01 -3.15
C ASP A 148 10.02 14.87 -3.97
N THR A 149 10.56 15.59 -4.94
CA THR A 149 9.77 16.37 -5.91
C THR A 149 9.99 15.90 -7.33
N LYS A 150 10.80 14.84 -7.52
CA LYS A 150 11.07 14.23 -8.81
C LYS A 150 10.81 12.74 -8.77
N PRO A 151 10.24 12.16 -9.83
CA PRO A 151 10.10 10.73 -9.92
C PRO A 151 11.46 10.05 -10.06
N THR A 152 11.58 8.88 -9.43
CA THR A 152 12.62 7.88 -9.68
C THR A 152 12.08 6.66 -10.43
N LEU A 153 10.76 6.47 -10.44
CA LEU A 153 10.09 5.53 -11.34
C LEU A 153 10.22 5.98 -12.80
N THR A 154 10.29 5.00 -13.69
CA THR A 154 10.20 5.19 -15.14
C THR A 154 9.16 4.24 -15.72
N ALA A 155 8.58 4.62 -16.85
CA ALA A 155 7.71 3.76 -17.64
C ALA A 155 7.74 4.21 -19.10
N ASP A 156 7.58 3.28 -20.05
CA ASP A 156 7.62 3.60 -21.49
C ASP A 156 6.56 4.63 -21.92
N TRP A 157 5.47 4.73 -21.14
CA TRP A 157 4.37 5.66 -21.36
C TRP A 157 4.46 6.95 -20.53
N TRP A 158 5.45 7.09 -19.66
CA TRP A 158 5.68 8.30 -18.87
C TRP A 158 6.70 9.20 -19.57
N PRO A 159 6.30 10.39 -20.06
CA PRO A 159 7.24 11.28 -20.74
C PRO A 159 8.35 11.75 -19.81
N ALA A 160 9.57 11.83 -20.33
CA ALA A 160 10.70 12.39 -19.60
C ALA A 160 10.41 13.85 -19.21
N GLY A 161 10.55 14.17 -17.92
CA GLY A 161 10.30 15.52 -17.38
C GLY A 161 8.83 15.90 -17.24
N GLN A 162 7.89 14.95 -17.30
CA GLN A 162 6.46 15.23 -17.16
C GLN A 162 6.11 15.93 -15.85
N GLU A 163 6.85 15.68 -14.76
CA GLU A 163 6.67 16.34 -13.47
C GLU A 163 6.86 17.86 -13.56
N ALA A 164 7.73 18.33 -14.46
CA ALA A 164 7.96 19.76 -14.70
C ALA A 164 6.80 20.44 -15.43
N LYS A 165 5.85 19.68 -15.98
CA LYS A 165 4.65 20.20 -16.64
C LYS A 165 3.44 20.29 -15.69
N THR A 166 3.61 19.92 -14.42
CA THR A 166 2.55 19.94 -13.41
C THR A 166 1.90 21.31 -13.34
N THR A 167 0.58 21.37 -13.44
CA THR A 167 -0.21 22.61 -13.29
C THR A 167 -1.12 22.57 -12.09
N HIS A 168 -1.36 21.39 -11.52
CA HIS A 168 -2.25 21.21 -10.37
C HIS A 168 -1.65 20.24 -9.35
N LEU A 169 -2.00 20.45 -8.08
CA LEU A 169 -1.76 19.51 -7.00
C LEU A 169 -3.10 18.93 -6.51
N CYS A 170 -3.20 17.61 -6.45
CA CYS A 170 -4.39 16.89 -6.00
C CYS A 170 -4.02 15.99 -4.81
N GLY A 171 -4.01 16.55 -3.60
CA GLY A 171 -3.41 15.87 -2.45
C GLY A 171 -1.88 15.77 -2.63
N ARG A 172 -1.32 14.56 -2.56
CA ARG A 172 0.11 14.36 -2.84
C ARG A 172 0.49 14.31 -4.33
N TRP A 173 -0.49 14.40 -5.22
CA TRP A 173 -0.28 14.17 -6.66
C TRP A 173 0.02 15.46 -7.41
N TRP A 174 1.05 15.41 -8.24
CA TRP A 174 1.49 16.42 -9.19
C TRP A 174 0.85 16.10 -10.54
N VAL A 175 -0.11 16.92 -10.97
CA VAL A 175 -1.02 16.62 -12.08
C VAL A 175 -0.82 17.59 -13.24
N SER A 176 -0.80 17.05 -14.45
CA SER A 176 -0.78 17.79 -15.71
C SER A 176 -1.67 17.11 -16.75
N GLN A 177 -2.10 17.87 -17.76
CA GLN A 177 -2.81 17.35 -18.92
C GLN A 177 -2.07 17.78 -20.19
N GLU A 178 -1.87 16.85 -21.11
CA GLU A 178 -1.19 17.08 -22.39
C GLU A 178 -1.67 16.05 -23.43
N ASP A 179 -1.92 16.50 -24.65
CA ASP A 179 -2.31 15.64 -25.79
C ASP A 179 -3.49 14.69 -25.49
N GLY A 180 -4.50 15.19 -24.76
CA GLY A 180 -5.69 14.42 -24.38
C GLY A 180 -5.45 13.37 -23.30
N ASN A 181 -4.30 13.42 -22.62
CA ASN A 181 -3.98 12.54 -21.51
C ASN A 181 -3.80 13.34 -20.23
N LEU A 182 -4.24 12.76 -19.12
CA LEU A 182 -3.94 13.20 -17.78
C LEU A 182 -2.74 12.41 -17.26
N TYR A 183 -1.76 13.10 -16.70
CA TYR A 183 -0.58 12.52 -16.07
C TYR A 183 -0.53 12.94 -14.61
N ALA A 184 -0.18 12.00 -13.74
CA ALA A 184 -0.04 12.26 -12.32
C ALA A 184 1.17 11.54 -11.72
N PHE A 185 2.01 12.29 -11.01
CA PHE A 185 3.13 11.78 -10.23
C PHE A 185 2.82 11.93 -8.74
N ALA A 186 3.10 10.92 -7.94
CA ALA A 186 3.06 11.03 -6.49
C ALA A 186 4.43 10.66 -5.92
N PRO A 187 5.01 11.49 -5.05
CA PRO A 187 6.38 11.30 -4.59
C PRO A 187 6.52 10.19 -3.57
N ASP A 188 7.78 9.81 -3.34
CA ASP A 188 8.20 9.02 -2.20
C ASP A 188 8.92 9.87 -1.15
N ALA A 189 9.20 9.25 -0.01
CA ALA A 189 10.16 9.79 0.94
C ALA A 189 11.56 9.85 0.31
N ARG A 190 12.26 10.97 0.48
CA ARG A 190 13.60 11.24 -0.05
C ARG A 190 14.58 10.12 0.31
N GLN A 191 14.52 9.60 1.52
CA GLN A 191 15.35 8.48 1.95
C GLN A 191 15.19 7.24 1.05
N ILE A 192 13.96 6.92 0.62
CA ILE A 192 13.68 5.80 -0.29
C ILE A 192 14.22 6.12 -1.68
N SER A 193 13.91 7.31 -2.21
CA SER A 193 14.41 7.77 -3.50
C SER A 193 15.93 7.76 -3.60
N ASP A 194 16.65 8.11 -2.53
CA ASP A 194 18.11 8.09 -2.49
C ASP A 194 18.67 6.66 -2.56
N LYS A 195 17.98 5.68 -1.95
CA LYS A 195 18.35 4.26 -2.09
C LYS A 195 18.10 3.75 -3.50
N VAL A 196 16.95 4.09 -4.08
CA VAL A 196 16.62 3.76 -5.47
C VAL A 196 17.68 4.28 -6.43
N ARG A 197 18.01 5.57 -6.36
CA ARG A 197 19.04 6.17 -7.23
C ARG A 197 20.40 5.50 -7.06
N SER A 198 20.76 5.11 -5.83
CA SER A 198 22.00 4.38 -5.58
C SER A 198 22.01 3.00 -6.22
N GLU A 199 20.88 2.30 -6.27
CA GLU A 199 20.77 1.01 -6.96
C GLU A 199 20.83 1.19 -8.47
N GLN A 200 20.09 2.16 -9.02
CA GLN A 200 20.09 2.49 -10.44
C GLN A 200 21.49 2.85 -10.94
N ALA A 201 22.21 3.72 -10.21
CA ALA A 201 23.58 4.11 -10.56
C ALA A 201 24.59 2.95 -10.48
N ALA A 202 24.31 1.91 -9.69
CA ALA A 202 25.17 0.72 -9.60
C ALA A 202 24.86 -0.33 -10.68
N ALA A 203 23.74 -0.18 -11.39
CA ALA A 203 23.31 -1.08 -12.47
C ALA A 203 23.76 -0.62 -13.87
N GLU A 204 24.24 0.62 -14.00
CA GLU A 204 24.84 1.21 -15.22
C GLU A 204 26.33 0.84 -15.39
#